data_AF-A0A966ARK9-F1
#
_entry.id   AF-A0A966ARK9-F1
#
_cell.length_a   1.000
_cell.length_b   1.000
_cell.length_c   1.000
_cell.angle_alpha   90.00
_cell.angle_beta   90.00
_cell.angle_gamma   90.00
#
_symmetry.space_group_name_H-M   'P 1'
#
loop_
_entity.id
_entity.type
_entity.pdbx_description
1 polymer ?
#
loop_
_entity_poly.entity_id
_entity_poly.type
_entity_poly.pdbx_seq_one_letter_code
_entity_poly.pdbx_strand_id
1 'polypeptide(L)' 'SYLDVPVLDRKGRVRHDGGVVDAPGLYLMGIQFLRRRKSALIDGAGDDARDLSAHLAAYLDERSVAG' A
#
# COMPACT_ATOMS: atom_id res chain seq x y z
N SER A 1 13.37 10.86 9.65
CA SER A 1 12.63 9.95 8.75
C SER A 1 13.02 10.30 7.32
N TYR A 2 13.23 9.33 6.42
CA TYR A 2 13.43 9.59 4.99
C TYR A 2 12.11 9.87 4.25
N LEU A 3 10.99 9.39 4.79
CA LEU A 3 9.65 9.72 4.31
C LEU A 3 9.15 11.00 5.00
N ASP A 4 8.84 12.03 4.22
CA ASP A 4 8.23 13.29 4.68
C ASP A 4 6.76 13.36 4.22
N VAL A 5 5.94 12.46 4.77
CA VAL A 5 4.51 12.35 4.49
C VAL A 5 3.74 12.14 5.80
N PRO A 6 2.60 12.81 6.02
CA PRO A 6 1.87 12.79 7.29
C PRO A 6 1.00 11.52 7.47
N VAL A 7 1.58 10.34 7.21
CA VAL A 7 0.85 9.06 7.16
C VAL A 7 1.12 8.16 8.37
N LEU A 8 1.91 8.64 9.34
CA LEU A 8 2.30 7.88 10.51
C LEU A 8 1.28 8.02 11.65
N ASP A 9 0.99 6.93 12.35
CA ASP A 9 0.23 6.93 13.59
C ASP A 9 1.08 7.42 14.79
N ARG A 10 0.47 7.52 15.98
CA ARG A 10 1.16 7.91 17.22
C ARG A 10 2.33 6.98 17.59
N LYS A 11 2.37 5.76 17.05
CA LYS A 11 3.43 4.76 17.26
C LYS A 11 4.49 4.79 16.15
N GLY A 12 4.40 5.72 15.20
CA GLY A 12 5.34 5.86 14.08
C GLY A 12 5.12 4.85 12.96
N ARG A 13 3.95 4.19 12.88
CA ARG A 13 3.63 3.21 11.84
C ARG A 13 2.79 3.86 10.75
N VAL A 14 3.02 3.48 9.50
CA VAL A 14 2.16 3.93 8.40
C VAL A 14 0.74 3.41 8.61
N ARG A 15 -0.25 4.32 8.57
CA ARG A 15 -1.67 3.95 8.55
C ARG A 15 -2.02 3.42 7.17
N HIS A 16 -2.52 2.18 7.09
CA HIS A 16 -2.92 1.57 5.82
C HIS A 16 -4.04 0.54 6.02
N ASP A 17 -4.74 0.22 4.94
CA ASP A 17 -5.62 -0.95 4.84
C ASP A 17 -5.08 -1.90 3.77
N GLY A 18 -4.58 -3.06 4.21
CA GLY A 18 -3.96 -4.04 3.31
C GLY A 18 -2.83 -3.47 2.42
N GLY A 19 -2.16 -2.40 2.85
CA GLY A 19 -1.10 -1.74 2.09
C GLY A 19 -1.53 -0.51 1.29
N VAL A 20 -2.82 -0.20 1.22
CA VAL A 20 -3.29 1.08 0.68
C VAL A 20 -3.19 2.14 1.78
N VAL A 21 -2.40 3.19 1.55
CA VAL A 21 -2.19 4.27 2.53
C VAL A 21 -3.27 5.34 2.37
N ASP A 22 -3.59 6.04 3.45
CA ASP A 22 -4.46 7.23 3.49
C ASP A 22 -3.77 8.47 2.87
N ALA A 23 -3.15 8.27 1.70
CA ALA A 23 -2.47 9.24 0.87
C ALA A 23 -2.54 8.72 -0.58
N PRO A 24 -3.23 9.40 -1.51
CA PRO A 24 -3.44 8.90 -2.86
C PRO A 24 -2.14 8.54 -3.58
N GLY A 25 -2.09 7.34 -4.16
CA GLY A 25 -0.92 6.83 -4.88
C GLY A 25 0.21 6.28 -3.99
N LEU A 26 0.09 6.32 -2.67
CA LEU A 26 1.08 5.75 -1.75
C LEU A 26 0.65 4.34 -1.29
N TYR A 27 1.61 3.41 -1.33
CA TYR A 27 1.39 2.01 -0.98
C TYR A 27 2.50 1.45 -0.10
N LEU A 28 2.15 0.49 0.75
CA LEU A 28 3.05 -0.26 1.60
C LEU A 28 2.98 -1.75 1.24
N MET A 29 4.12 -2.41 1.11
CA MET A 29 4.24 -3.81 0.73
C MET A 29 5.33 -4.50 1.54
N GLY A 30 5.23 -5.82 1.68
CA GLY A 30 6.34 -6.62 2.24
C GLY A 30 6.49 -6.53 3.75
N ILE A 31 5.49 -6.01 4.46
CA ILE A 31 5.50 -5.95 5.93
C ILE A 31 4.78 -7.15 6.53
N GLN A 32 5.12 -7.45 7.80
CA GLN A 32 4.46 -8.49 8.57
C GLN A 32 2.97 -8.19 8.70
N PHE A 33 2.13 -9.20 8.46
CA PHE A 33 0.68 -9.14 8.60
C PHE A 33 0.00 -8.04 7.76
N LEU A 34 0.48 -7.79 6.53
CA LEU A 34 -0.17 -6.84 5.61
C LEU A 34 -1.59 -7.30 5.20
N ARG A 35 -1.67 -8.17 4.19
CA ARG A 35 -2.89 -8.88 3.78
C ARG A 35 -2.85 -10.33 4.19
N ARG A 36 -1.62 -10.88 4.34
CA ARG A 36 -1.36 -12.29 4.57
C ARG A 36 -0.25 -12.42 5.61
N ARG A 37 -0.22 -13.54 6.36
CA ARG A 37 0.88 -13.82 7.29
C ARG A 37 2.23 -13.92 6.59
N LYS A 38 2.24 -14.44 5.36
CA LYS A 38 3.44 -14.58 4.52
C LYS A 38 3.86 -13.29 3.80
N SER A 39 3.15 -12.17 3.94
CA SER A 39 3.40 -10.93 3.18
C SER A 39 4.85 -10.43 3.23
N ALA A 40 5.56 -10.65 4.34
CA ALA A 40 6.96 -10.25 4.49
C ALA A 40 7.98 -11.24 3.91
N LEU A 41 7.53 -12.40 3.43
CA LEU A 41 8.36 -13.38 2.75
C LEU A 41 8.37 -13.08 1.24
N ILE A 42 9.45 -13.43 0.56
CA ILE A 42 9.58 -13.20 -0.89
C ILE A 42 8.43 -13.84 -1.68
N ASP A 43 7.99 -15.03 -1.26
CA ASP A 43 6.87 -15.75 -1.89
C ASP A 43 5.49 -15.10 -1.61
N GLY A 44 5.36 -14.32 -0.54
CA GLY A 44 4.14 -13.58 -0.20
C GLY A 44 4.11 -12.17 -0.78
N ALA A 45 5.27 -11.53 -0.96
CA ALA A 45 5.38 -10.19 -1.54
C ALA A 45 4.77 -10.12 -2.95
N GLY A 46 4.89 -11.21 -3.73
CA GLY A 46 4.27 -11.29 -5.06
C GLY A 46 2.73 -11.22 -5.05
N ASP A 47 2.08 -11.77 -4.02
CA ASP A 47 0.62 -11.69 -3.90
C ASP A 47 0.18 -10.27 -3.50
N ASP A 48 0.93 -9.61 -2.62
CA ASP A 48 0.68 -8.21 -2.27
C ASP A 48 0.90 -7.28 -3.46
N ALA A 49 1.93 -7.52 -4.28
CA ALA A 49 2.17 -6.78 -5.51
C ALA A 49 0.99 -6.85 -6.48
N ARG A 50 0.37 -8.03 -6.63
CA ARG A 50 -0.82 -8.18 -7.49
C ARG A 50 -2.00 -7.36 -6.97
N ASP A 51 -2.31 -7.46 -5.68
CA ASP A 51 -3.45 -6.75 -5.08
C ASP A 51 -3.27 -5.23 -5.15
N LEU A 52 -2.08 -4.74 -4.81
CA LEU A 52 -1.78 -3.30 -4.80
C LEU A 52 -1.71 -2.72 -6.22
N SER A 53 -1.17 -3.48 -7.18
CA SER A 53 -1.15 -3.04 -8.59
C SER A 53 -2.57 -2.99 -9.17
N ALA A 54 -3.45 -3.93 -8.81
CA ALA A 54 -4.85 -3.89 -9.23
C ALA A 54 -5.57 -2.65 -8.67
N HIS A 55 -5.35 -2.33 -7.39
CA HIS A 55 -5.88 -1.11 -6.79
C HIS A 55 -5.34 0.16 -7.47
N LEU A 56 -4.04 0.20 -7.76
CA LEU A 56 -3.41 1.31 -8.46
C LEU A 56 -3.98 1.52 -9.86
N ALA A 57 -4.16 0.44 -10.63
CA ALA A 57 -4.73 0.53 -11.97
C ALA A 57 -6.13 1.14 -11.95
N ALA A 58 -7.02 0.65 -11.06
CA ALA A 58 -8.37 1.20 -10.91
C ALA A 58 -8.35 2.70 -10.54
N TYR A 59 -7.48 3.10 -9.60
CA TYR A 59 -7.31 4.50 -9.22
C TYR A 59 -6.87 5.39 -10.41
N LEU A 60 -5.94 4.91 -11.24
CA LEU A 60 -5.46 5.65 -12.40
C LEU A 60 -6.53 5.75 -13.49
N ASP A 61 -7.29 4.67 -13.73
CA ASP A 61 -8.39 4.66 -14.69
C ASP A 61 -9.45 5.70 -14.29
N GLU A 62 -9.89 5.71 -13.03
CA GLU A 62 -10.83 6.71 -12.50
C GLU A 62 -10.31 8.14 -12.69
N ARG A 63 -9.01 8.36 -12.45
CA ARG A 63 -8.39 9.68 -12.60
C ARG A 63 -8.27 10.14 -14.05
N SER A 64 -8.13 9.19 -14.99
CA SER A 64 -8.08 9.46 -16.42
C SER A 64 -9.44 9.85 -17.01
N VAL A 65 -10.54 9.33 -16.44
CA VAL A 65 -11.91 9.68 -16.86
C VAL A 65 -12.33 11.03 -16.27
N ALA A 66 -11.78 11.42 -15.12
CA ALA A 66 -12.09 12.67 -14.43
C ALA A 66 -11.27 13.90 -14.91
N GLY A 67 -10.38 13.74 -15.88
CA GLY A 67 -9.55 14.80 -16.46
C GLY A 67 -9.96 15.14 -17.88
#